data_AF-A0A969VX09-F1
#
_entry.id   AF-A0A969VX09-F1
#
_cell.length_a   1.000
_cell.length_b   1.000
_cell.length_c   1.000
_cell.angle_alpha   90.00
_cell.angle_beta   90.00
_cell.angle_gamma   90.00
#
_symmetry.space_group_name_H-M   'P 1'
#
loop_
_entity.id
_entity.type
_entity.pdbx_description
1 polymer ?
#
loop_
_entity_poly.entity_id
_entity_poly.type
_entity_poly.pdbx_seq_one_letter_code
_entity_poly.pdbx_strand_id
1 'polypeptide(L)' 'MINSFLSLNLAFIVVVFISTLFLFVGIFYSRKKVSLNTYLVSNRNVGVFNLSATLIASSLGAWILFGPPTAATWGGFGSV' A
#
# COMPACT_ATOMS: atom_id res chain seq x y z
N MET A 1 22.12 13.42 19.20
CA MET A 1 20.86 13.87 18.57
C MET A 1 20.94 13.49 17.10
N ILE A 2 20.37 12.35 16.71
CA ILE A 2 20.59 11.73 15.39
C ILE A 2 19.72 12.48 14.37
N ASN A 3 20.30 13.46 13.69
CA ASN A 3 19.70 14.03 12.50
C ASN A 3 20.08 13.16 11.31
N SER A 4 19.23 12.22 10.94
CA SER A 4 19.31 11.52 9.66
C SER A 4 18.08 11.85 8.81
N PHE A 5 17.84 13.14 8.57
CA PHE A 5 16.88 13.57 7.57
C PHE A 5 17.49 13.34 6.19
N LEU A 6 16.75 12.67 5.31
CA LEU A 6 17.11 12.54 3.89
C LEU A 6 17.22 13.93 3.29
N SER A 7 18.27 14.18 2.49
CA SER A 7 18.36 15.42 1.72
C SER A 7 17.20 15.49 0.73
N LEU A 8 16.71 16.70 0.44
CA LEU A 8 15.55 16.92 -0.43
C LEU A 8 15.69 16.22 -1.80
N ASN A 9 16.91 16.25 -2.36
CA ASN A 9 17.24 15.58 -3.61
C ASN A 9 17.07 14.05 -3.51
N LEU A 10 17.51 13.45 -2.41
CA LEU A 10 17.37 12.02 -2.16
C LEU A 10 15.90 11.63 -1.96
N ALA A 11 15.14 12.42 -1.20
CA ALA A 11 13.70 12.18 -1.00
C ALA A 11 12.94 12.20 -2.33
N PHE A 12 13.23 13.18 -3.20
CA PHE A 12 12.63 13.26 -4.53
C PHE A 12 12.96 12.04 -5.40
N ILE A 13 14.23 11.64 -5.45
CA ILE A 13 14.68 10.45 -6.20
C ILE A 13 13.95 9.19 -5.71
N VAL A 14 13.82 9.02 -4.39
CA VAL A 14 13.14 7.85 -3.79
C VAL A 14 11.67 7.81 -4.18
N VAL A 15 10.96 8.93 -4.12
CA VAL A 15 9.53 9.00 -4.49
C VAL A 15 9.32 8.66 -5.97
N VAL A 16 10.12 9.25 -6.86
CA VAL A 16 10.04 8.97 -8.31
C VAL A 16 10.40 7.50 -8.60
N PHE A 17 11.39 6.95 -7.89
CA PHE A 17 11.79 5.56 -8.05
C PHE A 17 10.69 4.57 -7.61
N ILE A 18 10.11 4.75 -6.42
CA ILE A 18 9.04 3.88 -5.91
C ILE A 18 7.79 3.97 -6.80
N SER A 19 7.37 5.16 -7.20
CA SER A 19 6.20 5.35 -8.07
C SER A 19 6.37 4.67 -9.43
N THR A 20 7.56 4.80 -10.02
CA THR A 20 7.91 4.14 -11.28
C THR A 20 7.89 2.62 -11.14
N LEU A 21 8.47 2.07 -10.06
CA LEU A 21 8.42 0.63 -9.79
C LEU A 21 6.99 0.12 -9.67
N PHE A 22 6.14 0.83 -8.94
CA PHE A 22 4.74 0.44 -8.75
C PHE A 22 3.96 0.44 -10.09
N LEU A 23 4.24 1.43 -10.94
CA LEU A 23 3.69 1.51 -12.29
C LEU A 23 4.13 0.33 -13.17
N PHE A 24 5.42 -0.03 -13.15
CA PHE A 24 5.93 -1.18 -13.91
C PHE A 24 5.28 -2.50 -13.49
N VAL A 25 5.20 -2.75 -12.18
CA VAL A 25 4.55 -3.95 -11.63
C VAL A 25 3.07 -3.98 -12.00
N GLY A 26 2.36 -2.85 -11.88
CA GLY A 26 0.95 -2.73 -12.24
C GLY A 26 0.70 -3.02 -13.72
N ILE A 27 1.51 -2.47 -14.63
CA ILE A 27 1.41 -2.74 -16.06
C ILE A 27 1.67 -4.22 -16.36
N PHE A 28 2.70 -4.83 -15.76
CA PHE A 28 3.02 -6.24 -15.97
C PHE A 28 1.87 -7.16 -15.56
N TYR A 29 1.24 -6.89 -14.41
CA TYR A 29 0.13 -7.70 -13.89
C TYR A 29 -1.20 -7.49 -14.64
N SER A 30 -1.38 -6.32 -15.26
CA SER A 30 -2.60 -5.93 -16.00
C SER A 30 -2.73 -6.60 -17.38
N ARG A 31 -1.68 -7.24 -17.91
CA ARG A 31 -1.67 -7.82 -19.28
C ARG A 31 -2.59 -9.03 -19.49
N LYS A 32 -3.34 -9.48 -18.48
CA LYS A 32 -4.28 -10.61 -18.62
C LYS A 32 -5.56 -10.13 -19.32
N LYS A 33 -6.01 -10.83 -20.36
CA LYS A 33 -7.29 -10.54 -21.02
C LYS A 33 -8.44 -10.93 -20.08
N VAL A 34 -9.04 -9.96 -19.41
CA VAL A 34 -10.17 -10.17 -18.51
C VAL A 34 -11.47 -9.81 -19.24
N SER A 35 -12.41 -10.76 -19.33
CA SER A 35 -13.77 -10.45 -19.80
C SER A 35 -14.52 -9.61 -18.76
N LEU A 36 -15.52 -8.81 -19.17
CA LEU A 36 -16.22 -7.87 -18.28
C LEU A 36 -16.77 -8.56 -17.00
N ASN A 37 -17.30 -9.77 -17.15
CA ASN A 37 -17.82 -10.57 -16.03
C ASN A 37 -16.69 -11.04 -15.09
N THR A 38 -15.56 -11.50 -15.65
CA THR A 38 -14.39 -11.92 -14.85
C THR A 38 -13.67 -10.71 -14.21
N TYR A 39 -13.83 -9.51 -14.75
CA TYR A 39 -13.24 -8.29 -14.17
C TYR A 39 -14.06 -7.76 -12.99
N LEU A 40 -15.39 -7.78 -13.11
CA LEU A 40 -16.30 -7.25 -12.09
C LEU A 40 -16.66 -8.26 -11.00
N VAL A 41 -16.88 -9.52 -11.38
CA VAL A 41 -17.39 -10.57 -10.47
C VAL A 41 -16.33 -11.65 -10.22
N SER A 42 -15.22 -11.64 -10.97
CA SER A 42 -14.13 -12.62 -10.90
C SER A 42 -14.60 -14.07 -10.81
N ASN A 43 -15.73 -14.36 -11.46
CA ASN A 43 -16.43 -15.64 -11.43
C ASN A 43 -16.54 -16.27 -10.02
N ARG A 44 -16.58 -15.44 -8.96
CA ARG A 44 -16.50 -15.82 -7.54
C ARG A 44 -15.35 -16.79 -7.18
N ASN A 45 -14.30 -16.85 -8.00
CA ASN A 45 -13.15 -17.73 -7.82
C ASN A 45 -11.95 -16.99 -7.22
N VAL A 46 -12.21 -16.10 -6.27
CA VAL A 46 -11.18 -15.46 -5.45
C VAL A 46 -11.24 -16.10 -4.08
N GLY A 47 -10.17 -16.80 -3.69
CA GLY A 47 -10.12 -17.49 -2.39
C GLY A 47 -10.31 -16.52 -1.22
N VAL A 48 -10.83 -17.02 -0.11
CA VAL A 48 -11.15 -16.22 1.10
C VAL A 48 -9.94 -15.43 1.60
N PHE A 49 -8.74 -16.03 1.51
CA PHE A 49 -7.48 -15.37 1.87
C PHE A 49 -7.18 -14.14 1.00
N ASN A 50 -7.31 -14.27 -0.33
CA ASN A 50 -7.08 -13.15 -1.25
C ASN A 50 -8.12 -12.05 -1.03
N LEU A 51 -9.37 -12.42 -0.77
CA LEU A 51 -10.45 -11.47 -0.49
C LEU A 51 -10.23 -10.73 0.84
N SER A 52 -9.85 -11.45 1.92
CA SER A 52 -9.51 -10.79 3.18
C SER A 52 -8.27 -9.91 3.05
N ALA A 53 -7.26 -10.35 2.30
CA ALA A 53 -6.03 -9.59 2.10
C ALA A 53 -6.28 -8.28 1.33
N THR A 54 -7.10 -8.30 0.27
CA THR A 54 -7.45 -7.08 -0.47
C THR A 54 -8.31 -6.14 0.36
N LEU A 55 -9.20 -6.69 1.18
CA LEU A 55 -10.01 -5.89 2.11
C LEU A 55 -9.13 -5.21 3.17
N ILE A 56 -8.23 -5.96 3.80
CA ILE A 56 -7.26 -5.45 4.78
C ILE A 56 -6.36 -4.38 4.13
N ALA A 57 -5.82 -4.66 2.94
CA ALA A 57 -4.97 -3.72 2.21
C ALA A 57 -5.69 -2.40 1.91
N SER A 58 -6.96 -2.46 1.50
CA SER A 58 -7.79 -1.28 1.26
C SER A 58 -8.01 -0.45 2.54
N SER A 59 -8.27 -1.14 3.66
CA SER A 59 -8.51 -0.48 4.95
C SER A 59 -7.26 0.07 5.63
N LEU A 60 -6.09 -0.56 5.45
CA LEU A 60 -4.85 -0.19 6.14
C LEU A 60 -4.10 1.00 5.50
N GLY A 61 -4.22 1.17 4.17
CA GLY A 61 -3.72 2.29 3.36
C GLY A 61 -2.71 3.24 4.01
N ALA A 62 -3.02 4.55 4.02
CA ALA A 62 -2.21 5.55 4.72
C ALA A 62 -2.41 5.51 6.25
N TRP A 63 -3.45 4.84 6.74
CA TRP A 63 -3.76 4.78 8.17
C TRP A 63 -2.64 4.12 8.96
N ILE A 64 -1.98 3.08 8.44
CA ILE A 64 -0.87 2.43 9.14
C ILE A 64 0.34 3.37 9.37
N LEU A 65 0.52 4.38 8.52
CA LEU A 65 1.61 5.36 8.62
C LEU A 65 1.33 6.46 9.65
N PHE A 66 0.06 6.77 9.92
CA PHE A 66 -0.31 7.91 10.76
C PHE A 66 -1.07 7.51 12.03
N GLY A 67 -1.86 6.44 12.00
CA GLY A 67 -2.69 6.00 13.12
C GLY A 67 -1.84 5.56 14.32
N PRO A 68 -1.13 4.42 14.26
CA PRO A 68 -0.36 3.93 15.39
C PRO A 68 0.77 4.88 15.84
N PRO A 69 1.57 5.50 14.93
CA PRO A 69 2.61 6.42 15.35
C PRO A 69 2.08 7.68 16.06
N THR A 70 0.93 8.22 15.63
CA THR A 70 0.32 9.37 16.30
C THR A 70 -0.33 8.99 17.62
N ALA A 71 -0.92 7.80 17.72
CA ALA A 71 -1.42 7.31 19.00
C ALA A 71 -0.26 7.13 20.00
N ALA A 72 0.85 6.54 19.57
CA ALA A 72 2.02 6.33 20.41
C ALA A 72 2.70 7.62 20.89
N THR A 73 2.68 8.70 20.10
CA THR A 73 3.27 9.99 20.54
C THR A 73 2.49 10.68 21.65
N TRP A 74 1.17 10.50 21.72
CA TRP A 74 0.34 11.15 22.74
C TRP A 74 -0.08 10.22 23.89
N GLY A 75 -0.17 8.90 23.67
CA GLY A 75 -0.60 7.93 24.69
C GLY A 75 0.41 6.83 25.03
N GLY A 76 1.59 6.83 24.41
CA GLY A 76 2.65 5.84 24.66
C GLY A 76 2.32 4.45 24.09
N PHE A 77 3.06 3.43 24.53
CA PHE A 77 2.89 2.06 24.03
C PHE A 77 1.53 1.43 24.37
N GLY A 78 0.80 1.96 25.35
CA GLY A 78 -0.49 1.43 25.79
C GLY A 78 -1.71 1.99 25.04
N SER A 79 -1.51 2.92 24.10
CA SER A 79 -2.60 3.62 23.40
C SER A 79 -2.76 3.24 21.93
N VAL A 80 -1.89 2.35 21.42
CA VAL A 80 -1.92 1.83 20.04
C VAL A 80 -2.75 0.57 19.92
#